data_AF-A0A2M3ZYJ3-F1
#
_entry.id   AF-A0A2M3ZYJ3-F1
#
_cell.length_a   1.000
_cell.length_b   1.000
_cell.length_c   1.000
_cell.angle_alpha   90.00
_cell.angle_beta   90.00
_cell.angle_gamma   90.00
#
_symmetry.space_group_name_H-M   'P 1'
#
loop_
_entity.id
_entity.type
_entity.pdbx_description
1 polymer ?
#
loop_
_entity_poly.entity_id
_entity_poly.type
_entity_poly.pdbx_seq_one_letter_code
_entity_poly.pdbx_strand_id
1 'polypeptide(L)'
;RNQETIGLDRTVALLLGATVLLGGTWSVRGQPDSGPFTDASAAGDGPECTVQVGSGLLKQLGTLTDAPLECSNAWTKLLLGFHYTRKNLTECIEREERTRADQSSNDFCELLLDDVRRQMRQERQRLTGESDQRIQAVQLELNEEKSRSVQLQSNVGAVQQELTRLYRELVMTNVALGDSKHAHQYYQRYKEQKGDLPTLNEALIRYVYRKSSHQTERVDFLLDFVRHVDDADQKLAIYRLLKVEMDKRGSEAAPLVMAFDASDAGAADPASPLQKLYLDTATPLIDKWRNELAIGEWRKARDFAQRYPEYYKRCYRMLLTVDATTWKSLNFGKYLLVINTLPRSSFRMEAFEVVFGLLKRYEKDPSLERLKLLAAHADIFEQFIKRKGVGQEAQDRLAKVKDMFKGFKPNADYAYYLKEYQKSKPKTG
;
A
#
# COMPACT_ATOMS: atom_id res chain seq x y z
N ARG A 1 24.95 -42.18 6.86
CA ARG A 1 24.70 -42.52 8.29
C ARG A 1 24.36 -41.23 9.02
N ASN A 2 23.19 -40.96 9.62
CA ASN A 2 21.78 -41.43 9.49
C ASN A 2 20.95 -40.13 9.69
N GLN A 3 19.89 -39.82 8.91
CA GLN A 3 18.45 -40.01 9.24
C GLN A 3 18.09 -39.60 10.69
N GLU A 4 17.07 -38.77 10.97
CA GLU A 4 15.70 -38.61 10.42
C GLU A 4 15.30 -37.10 10.25
N THR A 5 14.60 -36.60 9.22
CA THR A 5 13.11 -36.51 8.99
C THR A 5 12.30 -36.09 10.24
N ILE A 6 11.40 -35.09 10.30
CA ILE A 6 10.37 -34.50 9.38
C ILE A 6 10.20 -32.99 9.72
N GLY A 7 9.72 -32.03 8.90
CA GLY A 7 9.41 -32.03 7.45
C GLY A 7 7.98 -31.55 7.03
N LEU A 8 7.63 -30.24 7.07
CA LEU A 8 6.44 -29.70 6.35
C LEU A 8 6.56 -28.19 5.96
N ASP A 9 6.67 -27.89 4.67
CA ASP A 9 6.47 -26.54 4.10
C ASP A 9 4.97 -26.27 3.87
N ARG A 10 4.55 -24.99 4.01
CA ARG A 10 3.21 -24.52 3.59
C ARG A 10 3.26 -23.17 2.87
N THR A 11 3.73 -23.20 1.63
CA THR A 11 3.42 -22.19 0.62
C THR A 11 2.00 -22.42 0.09
N VAL A 12 1.07 -21.50 0.37
CA VAL A 12 -0.28 -21.53 -0.22
C VAL A 12 -0.27 -20.71 -1.51
N ALA A 13 -0.10 -21.39 -2.64
CA ALA A 13 -0.30 -20.81 -3.97
C ALA A 13 -1.70 -21.20 -4.48
N LEU A 14 -2.59 -20.20 -4.62
CA LEU A 14 -3.94 -20.40 -5.16
C LEU A 14 -3.90 -20.42 -6.70
N LEU A 15 -3.97 -21.61 -7.29
CA LEU A 15 -4.19 -21.83 -8.72
C LEU A 15 -5.69 -21.82 -9.02
N LEU A 16 -6.20 -20.71 -9.59
CA LEU A 16 -7.53 -20.64 -10.20
C LEU A 16 -7.43 -20.95 -11.69
N GLY A 17 -7.49 -22.24 -12.03
CA GLY A 17 -7.64 -22.71 -13.40
C GLY A 17 -9.12 -22.81 -13.79
N ALA A 18 -9.57 -21.99 -14.74
CA ALA A 18 -10.93 -22.06 -15.28
C ALA A 18 -11.00 -23.03 -16.46
N THR A 19 -11.75 -24.13 -16.33
CA THR A 19 -12.09 -25.03 -17.45
C THR A 19 -13.60 -25.09 -17.63
N VAL A 20 -14.07 -24.47 -18.72
CA VAL A 20 -15.43 -24.57 -19.24
C VAL A 20 -15.61 -25.95 -19.88
N LEU A 21 -16.73 -26.64 -19.59
CA LEU A 21 -17.09 -27.89 -20.28
C LEU A 21 -18.50 -27.81 -20.89
N LEU A 22 -18.52 -28.05 -22.21
CA LEU A 22 -19.52 -28.85 -22.93
C LEU A 22 -21.00 -28.46 -22.80
N GLY A 23 -21.42 -27.49 -23.64
CA GLY A 23 -22.79 -27.46 -24.17
C GLY A 23 -22.83 -28.13 -25.54
N GLY A 24 -23.54 -29.25 -25.69
CA GLY A 24 -23.57 -30.02 -26.93
C GLY A 24 -24.64 -31.10 -26.98
N THR A 25 -25.90 -30.72 -27.20
CA THR A 25 -26.97 -31.62 -27.63
C THR A 25 -27.73 -30.99 -28.81
N TRP A 26 -28.03 -31.82 -29.81
CA TRP A 26 -28.54 -31.34 -31.10
C TRP A 26 -30.05 -31.14 -31.05
N SER A 27 -30.52 -30.06 -31.67
CA SER A 27 -31.96 -29.81 -31.87
C SER A 27 -32.28 -29.84 -33.36
N VAL A 28 -32.98 -30.88 -33.81
CA VAL A 28 -33.65 -30.91 -35.11
C VAL A 28 -35.14 -30.73 -34.87
N ARG A 29 -35.71 -29.62 -35.33
CA ARG A 29 -37.15 -29.34 -35.28
C ARG A 29 -37.73 -29.40 -36.69
N GLY A 30 -38.45 -30.48 -36.97
CA GLY A 30 -39.35 -30.59 -38.12
C GLY A 30 -40.81 -30.64 -37.65
N GLN A 31 -41.69 -29.93 -38.35
CA GLN A 31 -43.12 -29.75 -38.08
C GLN A 31 -43.73 -29.19 -39.39
N PRO A 32 -45.02 -29.42 -39.75
CA PRO A 32 -46.04 -30.35 -39.24
C PRO A 32 -46.49 -31.36 -40.35
N ASP A 33 -47.52 -32.20 -40.11
CA ASP A 33 -48.83 -32.11 -40.80
C ASP A 33 -49.69 -33.38 -40.75
N SER A 34 -51.02 -33.13 -40.82
CA SER A 34 -52.10 -34.01 -41.29
C SER A 34 -52.37 -35.37 -40.61
N GLY A 35 -53.55 -35.45 -40.00
CA GLY A 35 -54.62 -36.22 -40.65
C GLY A 35 -55.22 -37.38 -39.83
N PRO A 36 -56.52 -37.71 -40.03
CA PRO A 36 -57.30 -38.46 -39.05
C PRO A 36 -57.71 -39.87 -39.50
N PHE A 37 -58.02 -40.74 -38.54
CA PHE A 37 -59.01 -41.80 -38.74
C PHE A 37 -59.97 -41.86 -37.56
N THR A 38 -61.26 -41.71 -37.89
CA THR A 38 -62.43 -41.68 -37.03
C THR A 38 -63.09 -43.05 -36.95
N ASP A 39 -63.75 -43.29 -35.81
CA ASP A 39 -65.03 -44.00 -35.60
C ASP A 39 -65.62 -44.87 -36.73
N ALA A 40 -65.93 -46.13 -36.38
CA ALA A 40 -67.20 -46.83 -36.64
C ALA A 40 -67.11 -48.24 -35.99
N SER A 41 -67.74 -48.56 -34.86
CA SER A 41 -69.17 -48.65 -34.54
C SER A 41 -69.89 -49.93 -35.03
N ALA A 42 -70.27 -50.74 -34.04
CA ALA A 42 -71.57 -51.42 -33.93
C ALA A 42 -71.90 -52.71 -34.72
N ALA A 43 -72.86 -53.43 -34.12
CA ALA A 43 -73.63 -54.58 -34.60
C ALA A 43 -72.87 -55.92 -34.73
N GLY A 44 -73.35 -56.91 -33.97
CA GLY A 44 -72.81 -58.27 -34.01
C GLY A 44 -73.57 -59.18 -34.96
N ASP A 45 -72.90 -60.27 -35.33
CA ASP A 45 -73.55 -61.56 -35.51
C ASP A 45 -72.63 -62.66 -34.95
N GLY A 46 -73.14 -63.88 -34.75
CA GLY A 46 -72.54 -64.88 -33.84
C GLY A 46 -71.09 -65.35 -34.15
N PRO A 47 -70.35 -65.86 -33.15
CA PRO A 47 -68.94 -66.20 -33.28
C PRO A 47 -68.70 -67.44 -34.15
N GLU A 48 -68.25 -67.22 -35.39
CA GLU A 48 -67.65 -68.25 -36.23
C GLU A 48 -66.36 -68.76 -35.57
N CYS A 49 -66.41 -69.96 -34.98
CA CYS A 49 -65.32 -70.54 -34.18
C CYS A 49 -64.13 -71.01 -35.05
N THR A 50 -63.36 -70.05 -35.55
CA THR A 50 -62.08 -70.27 -36.23
C THR A 50 -60.96 -70.56 -35.22
N VAL A 51 -60.83 -71.83 -34.82
CA VAL A 51 -59.73 -72.27 -33.95
C VAL A 51 -58.40 -72.17 -34.71
N GLN A 52 -57.63 -71.12 -34.44
CA GLN A 52 -56.25 -71.00 -34.92
C GLN A 52 -55.36 -72.02 -34.20
N VAL A 53 -55.16 -73.19 -34.82
CA VAL A 53 -54.26 -74.22 -34.30
C VAL A 53 -52.82 -73.73 -34.41
N GLY A 54 -52.22 -73.38 -33.27
CA GLY A 54 -50.84 -72.90 -33.21
C GLY A 54 -49.84 -73.90 -33.81
N SER A 55 -48.84 -73.37 -34.53
CA SER A 55 -47.88 -74.14 -35.33
C SER A 55 -47.04 -75.17 -34.55
N GLY A 56 -47.02 -75.10 -33.22
CA GLY A 56 -46.42 -76.12 -32.34
C GLY A 56 -47.14 -77.48 -32.39
N LEU A 57 -48.46 -77.49 -32.55
CA LEU A 57 -49.27 -78.72 -32.55
C LEU A 57 -49.10 -79.49 -33.88
N LEU A 58 -48.97 -78.76 -34.99
CA LEU A 58 -48.56 -79.31 -36.29
C LEU A 58 -47.12 -79.83 -36.29
N LYS A 59 -46.19 -79.18 -35.57
CA LYS A 59 -44.81 -79.68 -35.42
C LYS A 59 -44.72 -81.01 -34.66
N GLN A 60 -45.60 -81.27 -33.68
CA GLN A 60 -45.66 -82.56 -32.99
C GLN A 60 -46.23 -83.70 -33.85
N LEU A 61 -47.05 -83.38 -34.86
CA LEU A 61 -47.48 -84.33 -35.89
C LEU A 61 -46.39 -84.55 -36.96
N GLY A 62 -45.64 -83.50 -37.31
CA GLY A 62 -44.53 -83.55 -38.28
C GLY A 62 -43.26 -84.30 -37.80
N THR A 63 -43.19 -84.69 -36.52
CA THR A 63 -42.10 -85.51 -35.96
C THR A 63 -42.46 -86.99 -35.79
N LEU A 64 -43.62 -87.42 -36.32
CA LEU A 64 -44.08 -88.83 -36.29
C LEU A 64 -43.81 -89.59 -37.61
N THR A 65 -42.97 -89.05 -38.49
CA THR A 65 -42.64 -89.66 -39.79
C THR A 65 -41.45 -90.61 -39.79
N ASP A 66 -40.73 -90.74 -38.67
CA ASP A 66 -39.70 -91.77 -38.48
C ASP A 66 -40.20 -92.86 -37.50
N ALA A 67 -40.34 -94.08 -38.06
CA ALA A 67 -40.81 -95.34 -37.46
C ALA A 67 -42.35 -95.51 -37.27
N PRO A 68 -42.90 -96.70 -37.58
CA PRO A 68 -44.35 -96.89 -37.75
C PRO A 68 -45.09 -97.09 -36.43
N LEU A 69 -45.71 -96.02 -35.93
CA LEU A 69 -46.70 -96.11 -34.86
C LEU A 69 -48.10 -96.31 -35.47
N GLU A 70 -48.78 -97.36 -35.02
CA GLU A 70 -50.13 -97.71 -35.49
C GLU A 70 -51.08 -96.51 -35.39
N CYS A 71 -51.87 -96.31 -36.46
CA CYS A 71 -52.75 -95.15 -36.59
C CYS A 71 -53.76 -95.03 -35.42
N SER A 72 -54.13 -96.16 -34.80
CA SER A 72 -54.90 -96.24 -33.56
C SER A 72 -54.27 -95.42 -32.43
N ASN A 73 -52.97 -95.60 -32.14
CA ASN A 73 -52.26 -94.91 -31.07
C ASN A 73 -52.06 -93.42 -31.35
N ALA A 74 -51.83 -93.05 -32.60
CA ALA A 74 -51.78 -91.65 -33.02
C ALA A 74 -53.17 -90.98 -32.84
N TRP A 75 -54.24 -91.66 -33.25
CA TRP A 75 -55.61 -91.20 -33.10
C TRP A 75 -56.03 -91.10 -31.62
N THR A 76 -55.69 -92.08 -30.78
CA THR A 76 -55.95 -92.04 -29.34
C THR A 76 -55.21 -90.89 -28.66
N LYS A 77 -53.94 -90.63 -29.01
CA LYS A 77 -53.20 -89.47 -28.49
C LYS A 77 -53.81 -88.14 -28.95
N LEU A 78 -54.28 -88.05 -30.19
CA LEU A 78 -54.94 -86.86 -30.72
C LEU A 78 -56.31 -86.62 -30.05
N LEU A 79 -57.11 -87.67 -29.83
CA LEU A 79 -58.35 -87.62 -29.05
C LEU A 79 -58.10 -87.21 -27.59
N LEU A 80 -57.08 -87.79 -26.94
CA LEU A 80 -56.71 -87.42 -25.57
C LEU A 80 -56.28 -85.96 -25.50
N GLY A 81 -55.44 -85.52 -26.45
CA GLY A 81 -55.05 -84.12 -26.61
C GLY A 81 -56.26 -83.21 -26.82
N PHE A 82 -57.18 -83.57 -27.72
CA PHE A 82 -58.41 -82.81 -27.94
C PHE A 82 -59.29 -82.74 -26.69
N HIS A 83 -59.42 -83.83 -25.93
CA HIS A 83 -60.14 -83.83 -24.65
C HIS A 83 -59.47 -82.97 -23.57
N TYR A 84 -58.13 -82.99 -23.48
CA TYR A 84 -57.39 -82.10 -22.56
C TYR A 84 -57.48 -80.63 -22.98
N THR A 85 -57.32 -80.31 -24.26
CA THR A 85 -57.47 -78.94 -24.77
C THR A 85 -58.90 -78.45 -24.60
N ARG A 86 -59.91 -79.30 -24.88
CA ARG A 86 -61.32 -78.98 -24.63
C ARG A 86 -61.56 -78.75 -23.14
N LYS A 87 -61.08 -79.63 -22.26
CA LYS A 87 -61.23 -79.46 -20.80
C LYS A 87 -60.55 -78.20 -20.29
N ASN A 88 -59.32 -77.90 -20.74
CA ASN A 88 -58.62 -76.67 -20.38
C ASN A 88 -59.33 -75.41 -20.91
N LEU A 89 -59.89 -75.46 -22.14
CA LEU A 89 -60.70 -74.37 -22.67
C LEU A 89 -62.03 -74.23 -21.91
N THR A 90 -62.69 -75.32 -21.53
CA THR A 90 -63.89 -75.28 -20.67
C THR A 90 -63.55 -74.74 -19.28
N GLU A 91 -62.44 -75.15 -18.65
CA GLU A 91 -61.98 -74.58 -17.38
C GLU A 91 -61.55 -73.11 -17.51
N CYS A 92 -61.02 -72.69 -18.67
CA CYS A 92 -60.64 -71.30 -18.92
C CYS A 92 -61.88 -70.43 -19.19
N ILE A 93 -62.86 -70.93 -19.95
CA ILE A 93 -64.16 -70.29 -20.16
C ILE A 93 -64.94 -70.25 -18.84
N GLU A 94 -64.98 -71.32 -18.05
CA GLU A 94 -65.58 -71.30 -16.71
C GLU A 94 -64.86 -70.34 -15.75
N ARG A 95 -63.55 -70.14 -15.89
CA ARG A 95 -62.83 -69.10 -15.14
C ARG A 95 -63.15 -67.71 -15.65
N GLU A 96 -63.22 -67.50 -16.96
CA GLU A 96 -63.53 -66.19 -17.58
C GLU A 96 -65.01 -65.81 -17.38
N GLU A 97 -65.93 -66.77 -17.34
CA GLU A 97 -67.32 -66.60 -16.94
C GLU A 97 -67.44 -66.37 -15.43
N ARG A 98 -66.65 -67.05 -14.60
CA ARG A 98 -66.57 -66.74 -13.17
C ARG A 98 -65.99 -65.35 -12.92
N THR A 99 -64.97 -64.88 -13.64
CA THR A 99 -64.45 -63.50 -13.52
C THR A 99 -65.30 -62.45 -14.26
N ARG A 100 -66.16 -62.83 -15.22
CA ARG A 100 -67.23 -61.95 -15.72
C ARG A 100 -68.41 -61.85 -14.75
N ALA A 101 -68.67 -62.88 -13.94
CA ALA A 101 -69.65 -62.85 -12.86
C ALA A 101 -69.11 -62.16 -11.59
N ASP A 102 -67.81 -62.28 -11.32
CA ASP A 102 -67.10 -61.57 -10.24
C ASP A 102 -66.47 -60.26 -10.75
N GLN A 103 -67.28 -59.19 -10.78
CA GLN A 103 -66.79 -57.81 -10.91
C GLN A 103 -65.72 -57.48 -9.84
N SER A 104 -65.74 -58.22 -8.72
CA SER A 104 -64.83 -58.11 -7.58
C SER A 104 -63.33 -58.24 -7.89
N SER A 105 -62.91 -58.98 -8.93
CA SER A 105 -61.46 -59.15 -9.21
C SER A 105 -60.85 -58.02 -10.05
N ASN A 106 -61.65 -57.39 -10.92
CA ASN A 106 -61.26 -56.15 -11.59
C ASN A 106 -61.26 -55.00 -10.58
N ASP A 107 -62.31 -54.90 -9.74
CA ASP A 107 -62.36 -53.94 -8.64
C ASP A 107 -61.13 -54.02 -7.73
N PHE A 108 -60.64 -55.23 -7.41
CA PHE A 108 -59.44 -55.41 -6.58
C PHE A 108 -58.16 -54.90 -7.26
N CYS A 109 -57.98 -55.14 -8.57
CA CYS A 109 -56.80 -54.66 -9.30
C CYS A 109 -56.85 -53.15 -9.54
N GLU A 110 -58.04 -52.58 -9.79
CA GLU A 110 -58.24 -51.13 -9.86
C GLU A 110 -58.03 -50.48 -8.49
N LEU A 111 -58.54 -51.06 -7.39
CA LEU A 111 -58.26 -50.63 -6.02
C LEU A 111 -56.76 -50.60 -5.72
N LEU A 112 -56.01 -51.64 -6.10
CA LEU A 112 -54.57 -51.70 -5.88
C LEU A 112 -53.82 -50.61 -6.69
N LEU A 113 -54.21 -50.39 -7.95
CA LEU A 113 -53.66 -49.32 -8.78
C LEU A 113 -54.00 -47.93 -8.23
N ASP A 114 -55.22 -47.74 -7.75
CA ASP A 114 -55.67 -46.46 -7.21
C ASP A 114 -55.06 -46.17 -5.82
N ASP A 115 -54.84 -47.20 -5.00
CA ASP A 115 -54.08 -47.12 -3.75
C ASP A 115 -52.62 -46.75 -4.00
N VAL A 116 -51.91 -47.45 -4.91
CA VAL A 116 -50.55 -47.09 -5.31
C VAL A 116 -50.49 -45.67 -5.90
N ARG A 117 -51.49 -45.24 -6.68
CA ARG A 117 -51.59 -43.86 -7.18
C ARG A 117 -51.87 -42.84 -6.08
N ARG A 118 -52.60 -43.19 -5.01
CA ARG A 118 -52.85 -42.33 -3.84
C ARG A 118 -51.60 -42.23 -2.99
N GLN A 119 -50.94 -43.35 -2.72
CA GLN A 119 -49.70 -43.45 -1.97
C GLN A 119 -48.57 -42.67 -2.68
N MET A 120 -48.41 -42.83 -4.00
CA MET A 120 -47.48 -42.01 -4.82
C MET A 120 -47.82 -40.52 -4.81
N ARG A 121 -49.11 -40.14 -4.79
CA ARG A 121 -49.53 -38.74 -4.66
C ARG A 121 -49.22 -38.18 -3.27
N GLN A 122 -49.47 -38.95 -2.21
CA GLN A 122 -49.17 -38.58 -0.82
C GLN A 122 -47.66 -38.48 -0.56
N GLU A 123 -46.85 -39.45 -0.98
CA GLU A 123 -45.38 -39.37 -0.88
C GLU A 123 -44.85 -38.18 -1.67
N ARG A 124 -45.34 -37.95 -2.91
CA ARG A 124 -44.93 -36.77 -3.69
C ARG A 124 -45.30 -35.47 -2.99
N GLN A 125 -46.50 -35.33 -2.44
CA GLN A 125 -46.90 -34.15 -1.67
C GLN A 125 -46.07 -33.98 -0.39
N ARG A 126 -45.79 -35.07 0.33
CA ARG A 126 -44.96 -35.08 1.54
C ARG A 126 -43.53 -34.65 1.22
N LEU A 127 -42.90 -35.25 0.21
CA LEU A 127 -41.55 -34.94 -0.23
C LEU A 127 -41.44 -33.51 -0.77
N THR A 128 -42.41 -33.03 -1.56
CA THR A 128 -42.40 -31.64 -2.05
C THR A 128 -42.59 -30.64 -0.91
N GLY A 129 -43.52 -30.88 0.02
CA GLY A 129 -43.68 -30.02 1.19
C GLY A 129 -42.45 -30.01 2.10
N GLU A 130 -41.83 -31.16 2.32
CA GLU A 130 -40.60 -31.28 3.12
C GLU A 130 -39.39 -30.62 2.40
N SER A 131 -39.28 -30.74 1.06
CA SER A 131 -38.25 -30.05 0.30
C SER A 131 -38.46 -28.53 0.29
N ASP A 132 -39.69 -28.06 0.11
CA ASP A 132 -40.01 -26.63 0.08
C ASP A 132 -39.73 -25.97 1.45
N GLN A 133 -40.09 -26.64 2.54
CA GLN A 133 -39.75 -26.19 3.90
C GLN A 133 -38.23 -26.13 4.12
N ARG A 134 -37.47 -27.15 3.67
CA ARG A 134 -36.01 -27.14 3.76
C ARG A 134 -35.37 -26.04 2.90
N ILE A 135 -35.89 -25.81 1.69
CA ILE A 135 -35.43 -24.72 0.80
C ILE A 135 -35.69 -23.35 1.44
N GLN A 136 -36.87 -23.14 2.03
CA GLN A 136 -37.20 -21.91 2.74
C GLN A 136 -36.30 -21.69 3.98
N ALA A 137 -36.05 -22.73 4.77
CA ALA A 137 -35.14 -22.66 5.91
C ALA A 137 -33.70 -22.28 5.49
N VAL A 138 -33.15 -22.95 4.47
CA VAL A 138 -31.82 -22.64 3.92
C VAL A 138 -31.78 -21.24 3.31
N GLN A 139 -32.85 -20.75 2.67
CA GLN A 139 -32.92 -19.38 2.17
C GLN A 139 -32.96 -18.35 3.30
N LEU A 140 -33.63 -18.65 4.43
CA LEU A 140 -33.62 -17.78 5.61
C LEU A 140 -32.21 -17.71 6.22
N GLU A 141 -31.58 -18.86 6.49
CA GLU A 141 -30.20 -18.93 6.99
C GLU A 141 -29.19 -18.23 6.07
N LEU A 142 -29.31 -18.41 4.75
CA LEU A 142 -28.44 -17.75 3.78
C LEU A 142 -28.63 -16.22 3.78
N ASN A 143 -29.86 -15.74 3.96
CA ASN A 143 -30.14 -14.31 4.09
C ASN A 143 -29.59 -13.74 5.41
N GLU A 144 -29.68 -14.50 6.51
CA GLU A 144 -29.05 -14.14 7.77
C GLU A 144 -27.52 -14.04 7.63
N GLU A 145 -26.85 -15.09 7.14
CA GLU A 145 -25.39 -15.07 6.97
C GLU A 145 -24.94 -13.97 6.00
N LYS A 146 -25.73 -13.71 4.94
CA LYS A 146 -25.47 -12.57 4.04
C LYS A 146 -25.56 -11.23 4.78
N SER A 147 -26.55 -11.03 5.64
CA SER A 147 -26.68 -9.79 6.43
C SER A 147 -25.56 -9.66 7.48
N ARG A 148 -25.18 -10.75 8.16
CA ARG A 148 -24.01 -10.80 9.06
C ARG A 148 -22.71 -10.50 8.32
N SER A 149 -22.52 -11.01 7.11
CA SER A 149 -21.35 -10.74 6.26
C SER A 149 -21.25 -9.26 5.87
N VAL A 150 -22.37 -8.63 5.46
CA VAL A 150 -22.42 -7.18 5.18
C VAL A 150 -22.12 -6.35 6.43
N GLN A 151 -22.67 -6.74 7.59
CA GLN A 151 -22.40 -6.07 8.87
C GLN A 151 -20.92 -6.21 9.28
N LEU A 152 -20.33 -7.39 9.12
CA LEU A 152 -18.91 -7.62 9.41
C LEU A 152 -18.01 -6.79 8.49
N GLN A 153 -18.34 -6.72 7.19
CA GLN A 153 -17.61 -5.89 6.23
C GLN A 153 -17.67 -4.39 6.60
N SER A 154 -18.85 -3.91 7.04
CA SER A 154 -19.02 -2.54 7.55
C SER A 154 -18.17 -2.29 8.81
N ASN A 155 -18.20 -3.21 9.78
CA ASN A 155 -17.41 -3.12 11.01
C ASN A 155 -15.90 -3.10 10.73
N VAL A 156 -15.41 -3.93 9.80
CA VAL A 156 -14.00 -3.94 9.36
C VAL A 156 -13.63 -2.60 8.73
N GLY A 157 -14.51 -2.02 7.89
CA GLY A 157 -14.31 -0.69 7.32
C GLY A 157 -14.21 0.41 8.37
N ALA A 158 -15.07 0.39 9.39
CA ALA A 158 -15.03 1.34 10.51
C ALA A 158 -13.72 1.22 11.32
N VAL A 159 -13.31 -0.01 11.65
CA VAL A 159 -12.03 -0.27 12.35
C VAL A 159 -10.83 0.20 11.52
N GLN A 160 -10.86 0.01 10.19
CA GLN A 160 -9.78 0.48 9.31
C GLN A 160 -9.70 2.02 9.24
N GLN A 161 -10.85 2.72 9.27
CA GLN A 161 -10.89 4.18 9.36
C GLN A 161 -10.33 4.68 10.70
N GLU A 162 -10.70 4.05 11.82
CA GLU A 162 -10.15 4.38 13.15
C GLU A 162 -8.64 4.11 13.25
N LEU A 163 -8.14 2.99 12.72
CA LEU A 163 -6.70 2.72 12.64
C LEU A 163 -5.96 3.77 11.81
N THR A 164 -6.55 4.19 10.69
CA THR A 164 -5.98 5.26 9.83
C THR A 164 -5.95 6.60 10.57
N ARG A 165 -6.99 6.93 11.35
CA ARG A 165 -7.03 8.11 12.23
C ARG A 165 -5.97 8.04 13.33
N LEU A 166 -5.83 6.90 14.01
CA LEU A 166 -4.82 6.69 15.04
C LEU A 166 -3.41 6.79 14.49
N TYR A 167 -3.11 6.23 13.31
CA TYR A 167 -1.80 6.40 12.69
C TYR A 167 -1.50 7.86 12.36
N ARG A 168 -2.48 8.63 11.86
CA ARG A 168 -2.32 10.09 11.65
C ARG A 168 -1.99 10.82 12.95
N GLU A 169 -2.71 10.52 14.04
CA GLU A 169 -2.48 11.10 15.37
C GLU A 169 -1.11 10.72 15.95
N LEU A 170 -0.69 9.47 15.76
CA LEU A 170 0.63 8.97 16.16
C LEU A 170 1.77 9.64 15.37
N VAL A 171 1.65 9.82 14.05
CA VAL A 171 2.65 10.57 13.27
C VAL A 171 2.80 11.99 13.83
N MET A 172 1.69 12.73 13.96
CA MET A 172 1.73 14.11 14.47
C MET A 172 2.33 14.19 15.88
N THR A 173 2.00 13.24 16.75
CA THR A 173 2.48 13.22 18.14
C THR A 173 3.97 12.87 18.23
N ASN A 174 4.44 11.89 17.46
CA ASN A 174 5.87 11.53 17.48
C ASN A 174 6.74 12.63 16.84
N VAL A 175 6.28 13.28 15.75
CA VAL A 175 6.95 14.48 15.21
C VAL A 175 6.99 15.61 16.25
N ALA A 176 5.91 15.83 16.99
CA ALA A 176 5.86 16.86 18.03
C ALA A 176 6.84 16.62 19.19
N LEU A 177 7.16 15.35 19.48
CA LEU A 177 8.09 14.91 20.53
C LEU A 177 9.54 14.81 20.04
N GLY A 178 9.80 14.94 18.73
CA GLY A 178 11.13 14.72 18.15
C GLY A 178 11.50 13.24 17.99
N ASP A 179 10.55 12.31 18.12
CA ASP A 179 10.77 10.89 17.83
C ASP A 179 10.59 10.64 16.33
N SER A 180 11.58 11.10 15.55
CA SER A 180 11.63 10.91 14.10
C SER A 180 11.51 9.42 13.73
N LYS A 181 12.07 8.49 14.52
CA LYS A 181 12.05 7.06 14.20
C LYS A 181 10.64 6.48 14.23
N HIS A 182 9.89 6.69 15.31
CA HIS A 182 8.51 6.19 15.39
C HIS A 182 7.57 6.99 14.48
N ALA A 183 7.79 8.29 14.28
CA ALA A 183 7.05 9.07 13.29
C ALA A 183 7.13 8.47 11.87
N HIS A 184 8.31 8.04 11.42
CA HIS A 184 8.44 7.35 10.12
C HIS A 184 7.72 6.02 10.06
N GLN A 185 7.81 5.21 11.12
CA GLN A 185 7.11 3.92 11.17
C GLN A 185 5.59 4.08 11.04
N TYR A 186 5.01 5.06 11.75
CA TYR A 186 3.58 5.35 11.63
C TYR A 186 3.22 6.05 10.31
N TYR A 187 4.13 6.81 9.70
CA TYR A 187 3.93 7.44 8.39
C TYR A 187 3.83 6.38 7.28
N GLN A 188 4.73 5.39 7.28
CA GLN A 188 4.65 4.28 6.32
C GLN A 188 3.36 3.47 6.52
N ARG A 189 2.97 3.15 7.76
CA ARG A 189 1.68 2.49 8.03
C ARG A 189 0.47 3.31 7.59
N TYR A 190 0.51 4.64 7.72
CA TYR A 190 -0.54 5.52 7.22
C TYR A 190 -0.61 5.49 5.68
N LYS A 191 0.53 5.46 4.99
CA LYS A 191 0.63 5.31 3.52
C LYS A 191 0.13 3.93 3.06
N GLU A 192 0.47 2.86 3.77
CA GLU A 192 -0.03 1.49 3.53
C GLU A 192 -1.56 1.39 3.63
N GLN A 193 -2.16 2.08 4.61
CA GLN A 193 -3.62 2.18 4.77
C GLN A 193 -4.30 3.14 3.77
N LYS A 194 -3.56 3.65 2.77
CA LYS A 194 -4.03 4.63 1.78
C LYS A 194 -4.60 5.91 2.42
N GLY A 195 -4.01 6.34 3.54
CA GLY A 195 -4.36 7.59 4.19
C GLY A 195 -4.12 8.81 3.31
N ASP A 196 -4.93 9.86 3.50
CA ASP A 196 -4.82 11.14 2.81
C ASP A 196 -3.57 11.91 3.25
N LEU A 197 -2.49 11.76 2.47
CA LEU A 197 -1.20 12.42 2.72
C LEU A 197 -1.30 13.96 2.67
N PRO A 198 -1.95 14.62 1.68
CA PRO A 198 -2.24 16.06 1.74
C PRO A 198 -2.83 16.52 3.08
N THR A 199 -3.89 15.85 3.56
CA THR A 199 -4.56 16.20 4.83
C THR A 199 -3.70 15.92 6.07
N LEU A 200 -2.78 14.95 6.03
CA LEU A 200 -1.75 14.75 7.05
C LEU A 200 -0.69 15.86 7.00
N ASN A 201 -0.18 16.21 5.82
CA ASN A 201 0.85 17.22 5.62
C ASN A 201 0.40 18.60 6.14
N GLU A 202 -0.83 19.01 5.81
CA GLU A 202 -1.41 20.24 6.38
C GLU A 202 -1.58 20.18 7.91
N ALA A 203 -1.93 19.01 8.45
CA ALA A 203 -2.16 18.85 9.88
C ALA A 203 -0.85 18.88 10.68
N LEU A 204 0.24 18.31 10.15
CA LEU A 204 1.59 18.45 10.70
C LEU A 204 2.00 19.92 10.83
N ILE A 205 1.84 20.69 9.74
CA ILE A 205 2.16 22.12 9.70
C ILE A 205 1.29 22.89 10.70
N ARG A 206 -0.04 22.69 10.67
CA ARG A 206 -0.97 23.31 11.63
C ARG A 206 -0.63 22.95 13.08
N TYR A 207 -0.19 21.72 13.36
CA TYR A 207 0.18 21.28 14.71
C TYR A 207 1.44 21.99 15.21
N VAL A 208 2.52 21.99 14.42
CA VAL A 208 3.78 22.68 14.75
C VAL A 208 3.54 24.15 15.08
N TYR A 209 2.69 24.82 14.30
CA TYR A 209 2.42 26.25 14.44
C TYR A 209 1.25 26.62 15.38
N ARG A 210 0.54 25.63 15.97
CA ARG A 210 -0.64 25.83 16.85
C ARG A 210 -0.39 26.68 18.10
N LYS A 211 0.83 26.65 18.63
CA LYS A 211 1.28 27.43 19.80
C LYS A 211 2.62 28.08 19.47
N SER A 212 2.86 29.28 20.01
CA SER A 212 4.14 30.00 19.87
C SER A 212 5.24 29.42 20.76
N SER A 213 4.90 28.88 21.93
CA SER A 213 5.85 28.18 22.79
C SER A 213 6.42 26.94 22.09
N HIS A 214 7.73 26.70 22.24
CA HIS A 214 8.43 25.57 21.61
C HIS A 214 8.21 25.46 20.08
N GLN A 215 7.87 26.56 19.39
CA GLN A 215 7.63 26.53 17.94
C GLN A 215 8.90 26.15 17.18
N THR A 216 10.05 26.76 17.50
CA THR A 216 11.31 26.52 16.79
C THR A 216 11.83 25.09 16.98
N GLU A 217 11.65 24.51 18.16
CA GLU A 217 11.98 23.09 18.44
C GLU A 217 11.08 22.15 17.63
N ARG A 218 9.77 22.40 17.57
CA ARG A 218 8.83 21.60 16.76
C ARG A 218 9.03 21.78 15.25
N VAL A 219 9.53 22.93 14.79
CA VAL A 219 9.99 23.11 13.40
C VAL A 219 11.24 22.28 13.13
N ASP A 220 12.22 22.25 14.04
CA ASP A 220 13.42 21.41 13.90
C ASP A 220 13.07 19.92 13.87
N PHE A 221 12.15 19.46 14.73
CA PHE A 221 11.67 18.08 14.72
C PHE A 221 10.90 17.73 13.44
N LEU A 222 10.10 18.65 12.90
CA LEU A 222 9.43 18.45 11.61
C LEU A 222 10.45 18.41 10.45
N LEU A 223 11.48 19.25 10.46
CA LEU A 223 12.54 19.19 9.45
C LEU A 223 13.32 17.88 9.52
N ASP A 224 13.66 17.41 10.72
CA ASP A 224 14.33 16.13 10.92
C ASP A 224 13.47 14.93 10.50
N PHE A 225 12.15 14.99 10.76
CA PHE A 225 11.19 14.06 10.18
C PHE A 225 11.23 14.12 8.65
N VAL A 226 10.96 15.27 8.03
CA VAL A 226 10.86 15.39 6.57
C VAL A 226 12.16 14.98 5.87
N ARG A 227 13.35 15.18 6.47
CA ARG A 227 14.63 14.74 5.89
C ARG A 227 14.64 13.26 5.51
N HIS A 228 14.02 12.39 6.31
CA HIS A 228 14.00 10.94 6.08
C HIS A 228 12.70 10.43 5.41
N VAL A 229 11.84 11.33 4.90
CA VAL A 229 10.76 10.94 3.98
C VAL A 229 11.36 10.60 2.61
N ASP A 230 11.24 9.34 2.20
CA ASP A 230 11.82 8.82 0.94
C ASP A 230 11.19 9.42 -0.32
N ASP A 231 9.91 9.78 -0.21
CA ASP A 231 9.07 10.24 -1.32
C ASP A 231 9.33 11.74 -1.61
N ALA A 232 9.99 12.01 -2.73
CA ALA A 232 10.43 13.36 -3.11
C ALA A 232 9.26 14.35 -3.29
N ASP A 233 8.12 13.90 -3.80
CA ASP A 233 6.94 14.75 -3.99
C ASP A 233 6.27 15.07 -2.65
N GLN A 234 6.20 14.10 -1.73
CA GLN A 234 5.72 14.36 -0.37
C GLN A 234 6.65 15.30 0.41
N LYS A 235 7.96 15.07 0.32
CA LYS A 235 8.99 15.94 0.90
C LYS A 235 8.86 17.38 0.37
N LEU A 236 8.71 17.55 -0.94
CA LEU A 236 8.46 18.84 -1.59
C LEU A 236 7.15 19.49 -1.15
N ALA A 237 6.06 18.71 -1.02
CA ALA A 237 4.76 19.22 -0.57
C ALA A 237 4.84 19.75 0.86
N ILE A 238 5.46 19.02 1.79
CA ILE A 238 5.62 19.46 3.18
C ILE A 238 6.52 20.70 3.25
N TYR A 239 7.65 20.73 2.53
CA TYR A 239 8.53 21.91 2.50
C TYR A 239 7.84 23.16 1.92
N ARG A 240 7.01 23.02 0.87
CA ARG A 240 6.23 24.15 0.32
C ARG A 240 5.26 24.73 1.36
N LEU A 241 4.52 23.88 2.08
CA LEU A 241 3.64 24.31 3.16
C LEU A 241 4.43 24.95 4.32
N LEU A 242 5.58 24.37 4.69
CA LEU A 242 6.44 24.88 5.74
C LEU A 242 7.01 26.26 5.39
N LYS A 243 7.46 26.46 4.15
CA LYS A 243 7.96 27.75 3.65
C LYS A 243 6.92 28.86 3.81
N VAL A 244 5.67 28.60 3.41
CA VAL A 244 4.58 29.58 3.52
C VAL A 244 4.35 30.03 4.97
N GLU A 245 4.43 29.14 5.95
CA GLU A 245 4.32 29.53 7.37
C GLU A 245 5.58 30.18 7.94
N MET A 246 6.78 29.80 7.48
CA MET A 246 8.03 30.44 7.90
C MET A 246 8.14 31.88 7.38
N ASP A 247 7.76 32.11 6.10
CA ASP A 247 7.75 33.43 5.47
C ASP A 247 6.82 34.39 6.24
N LYS A 248 5.60 33.96 6.59
CA LYS A 248 4.63 34.75 7.39
C LYS A 248 5.17 35.16 8.77
N ARG A 249 6.04 34.35 9.37
CA ARG A 249 6.55 34.54 10.74
C ARG A 249 7.95 35.16 10.79
N GLY A 250 8.56 35.49 9.65
CA GLY A 250 9.91 36.05 9.59
C GLY A 250 11.00 35.14 10.19
N SER A 251 10.78 33.81 10.19
CA SER A 251 11.75 32.86 10.73
C SER A 251 12.90 32.69 9.75
N GLU A 252 14.09 33.23 10.03
CA GLU A 252 15.17 33.25 9.04
C GLU A 252 16.09 32.02 9.06
N ALA A 253 16.28 31.35 10.20
CA ALA A 253 17.21 30.22 10.29
C ALA A 253 16.66 28.92 9.67
N ALA A 254 15.40 28.57 9.97
CA ALA A 254 14.78 27.32 9.53
C ALA A 254 14.60 27.19 8.00
N PRO A 255 14.27 28.24 7.23
CA PRO A 255 14.25 28.16 5.77
C PRO A 255 15.60 27.78 5.16
N LEU A 256 16.73 28.17 5.77
CA LEU A 256 18.04 27.82 5.26
C LEU A 256 18.36 26.34 5.51
N VAL A 257 17.96 25.79 6.66
CA VAL A 257 18.03 24.34 6.96
C VAL A 257 17.18 23.56 5.97
N MET A 258 15.90 23.95 5.81
CA MET A 258 14.97 23.36 4.85
C MET A 258 15.52 23.37 3.42
N ALA A 259 16.10 24.50 2.99
CA ALA A 259 16.68 24.65 1.67
C ALA A 259 17.86 23.69 1.47
N PHE A 260 18.75 23.56 2.46
CA PHE A 260 19.88 22.63 2.37
C PHE A 260 19.45 21.16 2.38
N ASP A 261 18.46 20.78 3.20
CA ASP A 261 17.88 19.43 3.20
C ASP A 261 17.14 19.13 1.87
N ALA A 262 16.52 20.13 1.24
CA ALA A 262 15.95 20.01 -0.10
C ALA A 262 17.02 19.84 -1.18
N SER A 263 18.15 20.56 -1.08
CA SER A 263 19.28 20.38 -2.01
C SER A 263 19.89 18.98 -1.92
N ASP A 264 20.04 18.43 -0.71
CA ASP A 264 20.56 17.07 -0.53
C ASP A 264 19.63 16.02 -1.13
N ALA A 265 18.31 16.18 -0.95
CA ALA A 265 17.31 15.30 -1.56
C ALA A 265 17.17 15.49 -3.09
N GLY A 266 17.52 16.66 -3.62
CA GLY A 266 17.53 16.96 -5.05
C GLY A 266 18.87 16.71 -5.76
N ALA A 267 19.93 16.33 -5.04
CA ALA A 267 21.31 16.39 -5.53
C ALA A 267 21.60 15.51 -6.77
N ALA A 268 20.80 14.46 -7.00
CA ALA A 268 20.94 13.58 -8.17
C ALA A 268 20.38 14.19 -9.47
N ASP A 269 19.50 15.19 -9.39
CA ASP A 269 18.85 15.82 -10.56
C ASP A 269 18.88 17.36 -10.45
N PRO A 270 19.71 18.06 -11.24
CA PRO A 270 19.73 19.52 -11.30
C PRO A 270 18.39 20.17 -11.70
N ALA A 271 17.50 19.44 -12.38
CA ALA A 271 16.16 19.92 -12.75
C ALA A 271 15.12 19.67 -11.64
N SER A 272 15.50 19.03 -10.54
CA SER A 272 14.59 18.65 -9.45
C SER A 272 13.85 19.88 -8.88
N PRO A 273 12.52 19.80 -8.68
CA PRO A 273 11.77 20.83 -7.98
C PRO A 273 12.28 21.14 -6.56
N LEU A 274 12.97 20.18 -5.92
CA LEU A 274 13.64 20.36 -4.63
C LEU A 274 14.91 21.22 -4.76
N GLN A 275 15.69 21.00 -5.81
CA GLN A 275 16.87 21.83 -6.11
C GLN A 275 16.46 23.26 -6.50
N LYS A 276 15.33 23.43 -7.20
CA LYS A 276 14.73 24.76 -7.42
C LYS A 276 14.30 25.42 -6.10
N LEU A 277 13.61 24.68 -5.22
CA LEU A 277 13.20 25.19 -3.90
C LEU A 277 14.42 25.64 -3.05
N TYR A 278 15.53 24.91 -3.12
CA TYR A 278 16.79 25.32 -2.51
C TYR A 278 17.26 26.67 -3.05
N LEU A 279 17.39 26.83 -4.38
CA LEU A 279 17.88 28.07 -4.98
C LEU A 279 16.96 29.27 -4.69
N ASP A 280 15.65 29.08 -4.81
CA ASP A 280 14.62 30.10 -4.57
C ASP A 280 14.59 30.56 -3.09
N THR A 281 15.07 29.73 -2.15
CA THR A 281 15.04 30.02 -0.70
C THR A 281 16.41 30.45 -0.16
N ALA A 282 17.47 29.73 -0.47
CA ALA A 282 18.80 29.95 0.09
C ALA A 282 19.49 31.18 -0.51
N THR A 283 19.40 31.41 -1.82
CA THR A 283 20.09 32.52 -2.50
C THR A 283 19.72 33.89 -1.91
N PRO A 284 18.44 34.33 -1.89
CA PRO A 284 18.08 35.64 -1.36
C PRO A 284 18.40 35.80 0.13
N LEU A 285 18.34 34.70 0.90
CA LEU A 285 18.61 34.71 2.33
C LEU A 285 20.12 34.80 2.64
N ILE A 286 20.96 34.08 1.90
CA ILE A 286 22.43 34.19 1.98
C ILE A 286 22.88 35.59 1.53
N ASP A 287 22.31 36.12 0.46
CA ASP A 287 22.59 37.49 -0.01
C ASP A 287 22.21 38.54 1.03
N LYS A 288 21.03 38.40 1.67
CA LYS A 288 20.60 39.26 2.78
C LYS A 288 21.60 39.20 3.95
N TRP A 289 21.95 38.00 4.41
CA TRP A 289 22.87 37.83 5.54
C TRP A 289 24.30 38.29 5.22
N ARG A 290 24.79 38.11 3.98
CA ARG A 290 26.07 38.66 3.53
C ARG A 290 26.07 40.19 3.63
N ASN A 291 24.99 40.84 3.20
CA ASN A 291 24.87 42.29 3.27
C ASN A 291 24.77 42.80 4.73
N GLU A 292 24.04 42.09 5.59
CA GLU A 292 23.98 42.36 7.04
C GLU A 292 25.37 42.22 7.68
N LEU A 293 26.13 41.18 7.33
CA LEU A 293 27.52 40.99 7.78
C LEU A 293 28.46 42.11 7.31
N ALA A 294 28.33 42.58 6.07
CA ALA A 294 29.16 43.66 5.52
C ALA A 294 29.00 45.00 6.27
N ILE A 295 27.82 45.27 6.85
CA ILE A 295 27.57 46.46 7.68
C ILE A 295 27.87 46.24 9.18
N GLY A 296 28.16 44.99 9.58
CA GLY A 296 28.53 44.61 10.95
C GLY A 296 27.44 43.93 11.78
N GLU A 297 26.30 43.55 11.19
CA GLU A 297 25.25 42.79 11.87
C GLU A 297 25.48 41.28 11.76
N TRP A 298 26.08 40.72 12.80
CA TRP A 298 26.53 39.31 12.85
C TRP A 298 25.61 38.37 13.66
N ARG A 299 24.58 38.89 14.32
CA ARG A 299 23.78 38.12 15.30
C ARG A 299 23.16 36.86 14.69
N LYS A 300 22.49 36.99 13.55
CA LYS A 300 21.82 35.88 12.85
C LYS A 300 22.81 34.81 12.39
N ALA A 301 23.92 35.20 11.79
CA ALA A 301 24.98 34.29 11.37
C ALA A 301 25.62 33.55 12.55
N ARG A 302 25.84 34.23 13.69
CA ARG A 302 26.28 33.61 14.95
C ARG A 302 25.26 32.59 15.45
N ASP A 303 23.99 32.99 15.55
CA ASP A 303 22.93 32.17 16.14
C ASP A 303 22.67 30.92 15.29
N PHE A 304 22.75 31.06 13.96
CA PHE A 304 22.75 29.95 13.01
C PHE A 304 23.98 29.04 13.18
N ALA A 305 25.20 29.60 13.27
CA ALA A 305 26.41 28.82 13.51
C ALA A 305 26.41 28.10 14.88
N GLN A 306 25.67 28.61 15.86
CA GLN A 306 25.51 28.00 17.17
C GLN A 306 24.48 26.86 17.17
N ARG A 307 23.31 27.07 16.54
CA ARG A 307 22.21 26.09 16.50
C ARG A 307 22.37 25.02 15.42
N TYR A 308 22.86 25.39 14.25
CA TYR A 308 22.97 24.54 13.05
C TYR A 308 24.40 24.51 12.49
N PRO A 309 25.40 24.06 13.28
CA PRO A 309 26.80 24.17 12.94
C PRO A 309 27.19 23.44 11.65
N GLU A 310 26.58 22.28 11.37
CA GLU A 310 26.88 21.50 10.16
C GLU A 310 26.31 22.14 8.89
N TYR A 311 25.19 22.87 9.00
CA TYR A 311 24.68 23.71 7.90
C TYR A 311 25.52 24.98 7.73
N TYR A 312 26.02 25.57 8.81
CA TYR A 312 26.92 26.74 8.71
C TYR A 312 28.22 26.40 7.97
N LYS A 313 28.78 25.20 8.14
CA LYS A 313 29.93 24.70 7.35
C LYS A 313 29.69 24.74 5.83
N ARG A 314 28.43 24.61 5.38
CA ARG A 314 28.08 24.64 3.95
C ARG A 314 28.03 26.07 3.39
N CYS A 315 27.67 27.06 4.20
CA CYS A 315 27.41 28.43 3.74
C CYS A 315 28.42 29.50 4.20
N TYR A 316 29.29 29.24 5.18
CA TYR A 316 30.16 30.28 5.77
C TYR A 316 30.99 31.04 4.73
N ARG A 317 31.52 30.35 3.71
CA ARG A 317 32.28 30.99 2.62
C ARG A 317 31.41 31.95 1.81
N MET A 318 30.16 31.59 1.52
CA MET A 318 29.22 32.45 0.78
C MET A 318 28.76 33.65 1.60
N LEU A 319 28.62 33.47 2.92
CA LEU A 319 28.23 34.53 3.87
C LEU A 319 29.35 35.55 4.10
N LEU A 320 30.61 35.09 4.16
CA LEU A 320 31.77 35.94 4.43
C LEU A 320 32.44 36.49 3.15
N THR A 321 32.28 35.85 1.99
CA THR A 321 32.82 36.39 0.73
C THR A 321 32.00 37.58 0.28
N VAL A 322 32.58 38.78 0.29
CA VAL A 322 32.02 40.00 -0.31
C VAL A 322 32.71 40.33 -1.64
N ASP A 323 32.06 41.11 -2.50
CA ASP A 323 32.67 41.56 -3.76
C ASP A 323 33.67 42.71 -3.57
N ALA A 324 34.40 43.05 -4.64
CA ALA A 324 35.45 44.07 -4.63
C ALA A 324 34.93 45.50 -4.37
N THR A 325 33.66 45.78 -4.64
CA THR A 325 33.01 47.08 -4.41
C THR A 325 32.63 47.19 -2.95
N THR A 326 31.95 46.18 -2.40
CA THR A 326 31.63 46.10 -0.96
C THR A 326 32.90 46.09 -0.11
N TRP A 327 33.96 45.39 -0.52
CA TRP A 327 35.25 45.34 0.20
C TRP A 327 35.94 46.70 0.38
N LYS A 328 35.75 47.60 -0.59
CA LYS A 328 36.31 48.96 -0.55
C LYS A 328 35.50 49.90 0.34
N SER A 329 34.18 49.76 0.37
CA SER A 329 33.27 50.64 1.12
C SER A 329 32.92 50.16 2.53
N LEU A 330 33.10 48.87 2.84
CA LEU A 330 32.76 48.33 4.15
C LEU A 330 33.62 48.90 5.29
N ASN A 331 33.03 48.98 6.49
CA ASN A 331 33.79 49.28 7.69
C ASN A 331 34.52 48.02 8.15
N PHE A 332 35.81 47.93 7.82
CA PHE A 332 36.62 46.73 8.05
C PHE A 332 36.62 46.29 9.52
N GLY A 333 36.73 47.23 10.47
CA GLY A 333 36.68 46.92 11.90
C GLY A 333 35.34 46.33 12.36
N LYS A 334 34.20 46.86 11.88
CA LYS A 334 32.88 46.29 12.15
C LYS A 334 32.71 44.91 11.52
N TYR A 335 33.12 44.74 10.27
CA TYR A 335 33.04 43.48 9.55
C TYR A 335 33.84 42.36 10.26
N LEU A 336 35.06 42.65 10.75
CA LEU A 336 35.86 41.70 11.52
C LEU A 336 35.22 41.22 12.85
N LEU A 337 34.19 41.89 13.37
CA LEU A 337 33.51 41.46 14.60
C LEU A 337 32.88 40.07 14.46
N VAL A 338 32.40 39.69 13.25
CA VAL A 338 31.80 38.37 13.02
C VAL A 338 32.74 37.25 13.47
N ILE A 339 34.03 37.34 13.14
CA ILE A 339 35.03 36.31 13.43
C ILE A 339 35.06 35.97 14.91
N ASN A 340 35.04 36.99 15.79
CA ASN A 340 35.16 36.80 17.23
C ASN A 340 33.83 36.58 17.95
N THR A 341 32.70 36.65 17.24
CA THR A 341 31.38 36.30 17.78
C THR A 341 31.01 34.83 17.52
N LEU A 342 31.65 34.18 16.54
CA LEU A 342 31.41 32.78 16.19
C LEU A 342 31.71 31.82 17.37
N PRO A 343 30.88 30.77 17.56
CA PRO A 343 30.91 29.94 18.77
C PRO A 343 32.04 28.89 18.81
N ARG A 344 32.48 28.38 17.66
CA ARG A 344 33.49 27.30 17.55
C ARG A 344 34.83 27.82 17.04
N SER A 345 35.94 27.29 17.57
CA SER A 345 37.30 27.68 17.13
C SER A 345 37.58 27.35 15.66
N SER A 346 36.95 26.31 15.11
CA SER A 346 36.97 26.00 13.68
C SER A 346 36.44 27.17 12.84
N PHE A 347 35.23 27.64 13.15
CA PHE A 347 34.56 28.72 12.42
C PHE A 347 35.31 30.05 12.53
N ARG A 348 35.99 30.32 13.65
CA ARG A 348 36.86 31.50 13.78
C ARG A 348 38.06 31.43 12.82
N MET A 349 38.73 30.28 12.77
CA MET A 349 39.86 30.03 11.89
C MET A 349 39.45 30.09 10.41
N GLU A 350 38.36 29.41 10.04
CA GLU A 350 37.76 29.43 8.72
C GLU A 350 37.34 30.85 8.28
N ALA A 351 36.83 31.67 9.21
CA ALA A 351 36.52 33.07 8.92
C ALA A 351 37.79 33.93 8.72
N PHE A 352 38.86 33.70 9.48
CA PHE A 352 40.17 34.31 9.19
C PHE A 352 40.68 33.91 7.81
N GLU A 353 40.60 32.62 7.42
CA GLU A 353 41.01 32.15 6.09
C GLU A 353 40.29 32.92 4.98
N VAL A 354 38.97 33.08 5.08
CA VAL A 354 38.19 33.86 4.08
C VAL A 354 38.65 35.31 4.06
N VAL A 355 38.79 35.98 5.21
CA VAL A 355 39.18 37.40 5.26
C VAL A 355 40.61 37.64 4.77
N PHE A 356 41.56 36.77 5.07
CA PHE A 356 42.91 36.83 4.50
C PHE A 356 42.91 36.54 3.00
N GLY A 357 42.05 35.64 2.52
CA GLY A 357 41.84 35.39 1.09
C GLY A 357 41.30 36.63 0.37
N LEU A 358 40.30 37.30 0.92
CA LEU A 358 39.76 38.56 0.39
C LEU A 358 40.81 39.67 0.38
N LEU A 359 41.60 39.81 1.46
CA LEU A 359 42.68 40.79 1.56
C LEU A 359 43.71 40.57 0.45
N LYS A 360 44.22 39.35 0.27
CA LYS A 360 45.17 38.99 -0.80
C LYS A 360 44.58 39.12 -2.21
N ARG A 361 43.26 38.96 -2.37
CA ARG A 361 42.57 39.05 -3.66
C ARG A 361 42.31 40.49 -4.10
N TYR A 362 42.00 41.39 -3.17
CA TYR A 362 41.55 42.76 -3.48
C TYR A 362 42.57 43.85 -3.14
N GLU A 363 43.59 43.56 -2.32
CA GLU A 363 44.66 44.50 -1.98
C GLU A 363 46.02 43.87 -2.31
N LYS A 364 46.72 44.44 -3.32
CA LYS A 364 48.11 44.04 -3.65
C LYS A 364 49.06 44.37 -2.50
N ASP A 365 48.90 45.57 -1.93
CA ASP A 365 49.65 46.08 -0.78
C ASP A 365 48.66 46.44 0.34
N PRO A 366 48.29 45.49 1.22
CA PRO A 366 47.31 45.75 2.26
C PRO A 366 47.75 46.81 3.25
N SER A 367 46.83 47.68 3.66
CA SER A 367 47.18 48.79 4.55
C SER A 367 47.62 48.29 5.93
N LEU A 368 48.62 48.95 6.52
CA LEU A 368 49.12 48.61 7.85
C LEU A 368 48.00 48.62 8.90
N GLU A 369 47.02 49.52 8.78
CA GLU A 369 45.86 49.58 9.67
C GLU A 369 44.93 48.36 9.54
N ARG A 370 44.69 47.83 8.33
CA ARG A 370 43.93 46.59 8.15
C ARG A 370 44.67 45.39 8.78
N LEU A 371 46.00 45.32 8.62
CA LEU A 371 46.82 44.25 9.22
C LEU A 371 46.90 44.37 10.76
N LYS A 372 47.02 45.58 11.31
CA LYS A 372 46.91 45.85 12.77
C LYS A 372 45.57 45.38 13.34
N LEU A 373 44.45 45.71 12.67
CA LEU A 373 43.12 45.30 13.10
C LEU A 373 42.94 43.77 13.04
N LEU A 374 43.44 43.11 12.01
CA LEU A 374 43.46 41.65 11.95
C LEU A 374 44.26 41.03 13.10
N ALA A 375 45.43 41.58 13.43
CA ALA A 375 46.24 41.11 14.56
C ALA A 375 45.52 41.30 15.90
N ALA A 376 44.83 42.43 16.09
CA ALA A 376 43.97 42.67 17.25
C ALA A 376 42.84 41.63 17.38
N HIS A 377 42.19 41.27 16.26
CA HIS A 377 41.15 40.25 16.27
C HIS A 377 41.71 38.84 16.49
N ALA A 378 42.92 38.54 16.02
CA ALA A 378 43.60 37.28 16.30
C ALA A 378 44.04 37.16 17.78
N ASP A 379 44.41 38.26 18.44
CA ASP A 379 44.63 38.27 19.90
C ASP A 379 43.35 37.97 20.69
N ILE A 380 42.20 38.51 20.27
CA ILE A 380 40.89 38.15 20.88
C ILE A 380 40.59 36.63 20.71
N PHE A 381 40.98 36.02 19.58
CA PHE A 381 40.85 34.58 19.38
C PHE A 381 41.81 33.78 20.28
N GLU A 382 43.05 34.25 20.45
CA GLU A 382 44.01 33.68 21.40
C GLU A 382 43.51 33.76 22.85
N GLN A 383 42.95 34.90 23.26
CA GLN A 383 42.32 35.06 24.57
C GLN A 383 41.10 34.15 24.75
N PHE A 384 40.27 33.97 23.72
CA PHE A 384 39.16 33.02 23.74
C PHE A 384 39.65 31.58 23.98
N ILE A 385 40.71 31.16 23.29
CA ILE A 385 41.32 29.82 23.45
C ILE A 385 41.82 29.62 24.88
N LYS A 386 42.60 30.59 25.41
CA LYS A 386 43.14 30.55 26.77
C LYS A 386 42.03 30.49 27.83
N ARG A 387 40.97 31.32 27.70
CA ARG A 387 39.85 31.36 28.66
C ARG A 387 38.94 30.13 28.63
N LYS A 388 38.74 29.53 27.45
CA LYS A 388 37.88 28.35 27.27
C LYS A 388 38.57 27.02 27.59
N GLY A 389 39.89 27.01 27.77
CA GLY A 389 40.66 25.77 27.97
C GLY A 389 40.54 24.78 26.81
N VAL A 390 40.30 25.27 25.59
CA VAL A 390 40.15 24.39 24.41
C VAL A 390 41.49 23.75 24.05
N GLY A 391 41.45 22.45 23.78
CA GLY A 391 42.64 21.60 23.61
C GLY A 391 43.47 21.86 22.34
N GLN A 392 44.46 21.00 22.11
CA GLN A 392 45.53 21.16 21.12
C GLN A 392 45.04 21.60 19.72
N GLU A 393 43.95 20.99 19.22
CA GLU A 393 43.36 21.32 17.92
C GLU A 393 43.01 22.82 17.76
N ALA A 394 42.64 23.51 18.85
CA ALA A 394 42.39 24.95 18.84
C ALA A 394 43.68 25.78 18.82
N GLN A 395 44.75 25.30 19.47
CA GLN A 395 46.09 25.91 19.41
C GLN A 395 46.67 25.79 18.00
N ASP A 396 46.54 24.63 17.36
CA ASP A 396 47.00 24.40 16.00
C ASP A 396 46.26 25.30 14.99
N ARG A 397 44.95 25.49 15.18
CA ARG A 397 44.14 26.47 14.43
C ARG A 397 44.63 27.91 14.64
N LEU A 398 44.97 28.30 15.88
CA LEU A 398 45.52 29.63 16.15
C LEU A 398 46.90 29.84 15.52
N ALA A 399 47.77 28.82 15.56
CA ALA A 399 49.07 28.86 14.91
C ALA A 399 48.92 29.11 13.39
N LYS A 400 47.98 28.41 12.73
CA LYS A 400 47.64 28.67 11.32
C LYS A 400 47.20 30.12 11.08
N VAL A 401 46.33 30.69 11.92
CA VAL A 401 45.92 32.11 11.80
C VAL A 401 47.12 33.06 11.95
N LYS A 402 48.03 32.80 12.89
CA LYS A 402 49.25 33.60 13.08
C LYS A 402 50.20 33.51 11.89
N ASP A 403 50.29 32.34 11.26
CA ASP A 403 51.09 32.13 10.05
C ASP A 403 50.53 32.86 8.82
N MET A 404 49.22 33.11 8.74
CA MET A 404 48.61 33.84 7.61
C MET A 404 49.10 35.29 7.48
N PHE A 405 49.66 35.89 8.54
CA PHE A 405 50.30 37.21 8.50
C PHE A 405 51.65 37.22 7.78
N LYS A 406 52.29 36.05 7.59
CA LYS A 406 53.57 35.95 6.87
C LYS A 406 53.35 36.25 5.38
N GLY A 407 54.31 36.97 4.79
CA GLY A 407 54.32 37.28 3.36
C GLY A 407 53.64 38.60 2.95
N PHE A 408 53.01 39.34 3.86
CA PHE A 408 52.51 40.70 3.56
C PHE A 408 53.62 41.76 3.57
N LYS A 409 54.68 41.57 4.36
CA LYS A 409 55.87 42.42 4.36
C LYS A 409 57.09 41.58 4.80
N PRO A 410 58.29 41.77 4.22
CA PRO A 410 59.49 41.10 4.68
C PRO A 410 59.74 41.35 6.18
N ASN A 411 60.09 40.29 6.91
CA ASN A 411 60.38 40.31 8.36
C ASN A 411 59.24 40.86 9.24
N ALA A 412 57.99 40.84 8.76
CA ALA A 412 56.80 41.15 9.53
C ALA A 412 55.91 39.91 9.68
N ASP A 413 55.39 39.71 10.89
CA ASP A 413 54.52 38.61 11.27
C ASP A 413 53.39 39.09 12.19
N TYR A 414 52.60 38.16 12.72
CA TYR A 414 51.55 38.44 13.71
C TYR A 414 52.05 39.31 14.89
N ALA A 415 53.23 39.01 15.45
CA ALA A 415 53.75 39.71 16.61
C ALA A 415 54.15 41.16 16.28
N TYR A 416 54.71 41.40 15.09
CA TYR A 416 54.95 42.74 14.57
C TYR A 416 53.64 43.54 14.47
N TYR A 417 52.62 43.03 13.76
CA TYR A 417 51.37 43.76 13.56
C TYR A 417 50.58 43.99 14.86
N LEU A 418 50.62 43.03 15.80
CA LEU A 418 50.03 43.19 17.12
C LEU A 418 50.72 44.30 17.94
N LYS A 419 52.07 44.34 17.91
CA LYS A 419 52.86 45.37 18.60
C LYS A 419 52.59 46.76 18.01
N GLU A 420 52.49 46.87 16.69
CA GLU A 420 52.11 48.13 16.02
C GLU A 420 50.67 48.56 16.33
N TYR A 421 49.73 47.62 16.51
CA TYR A 421 48.38 47.93 16.99
C TYR A 421 48.39 48.43 18.45
N GLN A 422 49.13 47.76 19.33
CA GLN A 422 49.25 48.14 20.75
C GLN A 422 49.85 49.55 20.92
N LYS A 423 50.84 49.93 20.11
CA LYS A 423 51.40 51.29 20.07
C LYS A 423 50.37 52.36 19.65
N SER A 424 49.41 52.00 18.79
CA SER A 424 48.40 52.93 18.27
C SER A 424 47.20 53.13 19.19
N LYS A 425 47.06 52.36 20.27
CA LYS A 425 46.10 52.67 21.33
C LYS A 425 46.58 53.89 22.12
N PRO A 426 45.72 54.90 22.39
CA PRO A 426 46.05 55.91 23.37
C PRO A 426 46.32 55.23 24.71
N LYS A 427 47.34 55.71 25.44
CA LYS A 427 47.56 55.29 26.82
C LYS A 427 46.37 55.78 27.65
N THR A 428 45.41 54.90 27.91
CA THR A 428 44.45 55.08 29.00
C THR A 428 45.24 55.03 30.31
N GLY A 429 45.50 56.22 30.87
CA GLY A 429 45.93 56.38 32.25
C GLY A 429 44.77 56.20 33.22
#